data_AF-A0A349K0X7-F1
#
_entry.id   AF-A0A349K0X7-F1
#
_cell.length_a   1.000
_cell.length_b   1.000
_cell.length_c   1.000
_cell.angle_alpha   90.00
_cell.angle_beta   90.00
_cell.angle_gamma   90.00
#
_symmetry.space_group_name_H-M   'P 1'
#
loop_
_entity.id
_entity.type
_entity.pdbx_description
1 polymer ?
#
loop_
_entity_poly.entity_id
_entity_poly.type
_entity_poly.pdbx_seq_one_letter_code
_entity_poly.pdbx_strand_id
1 'polypeptide(L)'
;MSDQESSAAQWRRLARHVSAKINVAWWLDKLAVPLVVSSLIGSCLILMARRELVQFPWAKTIIIGLVLLLGMGLMAWWLARRHFESPARALVRIEASMRMRNTLSAAKQGVTPWPNLPETIDDGTRWRWSRLLAPLLAAVLFLGTSLFLPVSARTDSGEGPLDEPQPWKDLQADIAALGEDNTVQEEYLKELEDRLDQLR
;
A
#
# COMPACT_ATOMS: atom_id res chain seq x y z
N MET A 1 8.94 53.21 -4.26
CA MET A 1 9.34 52.03 -5.05
C MET A 1 9.40 50.76 -4.21
N SER A 2 9.83 50.80 -2.94
CA SER A 2 9.88 49.65 -2.01
C SER A 2 8.57 48.87 -1.89
N ASP A 3 7.43 49.57 -1.82
CA ASP A 3 6.14 48.94 -1.49
C ASP A 3 5.50 48.21 -2.67
N GLN A 4 5.83 48.64 -3.90
CA GLN A 4 5.41 47.92 -5.11
C GLN A 4 6.24 46.67 -5.35
N GLU A 5 7.55 46.72 -5.06
CA GLU A 5 8.42 45.53 -5.16
C GLU A 5 8.06 44.48 -4.10
N SER A 6 7.74 44.92 -2.88
CA SER A 6 7.28 44.02 -1.82
C SER A 6 5.95 43.35 -2.17
N SER A 7 4.98 44.12 -2.68
CA SER A 7 3.68 43.60 -3.13
C SER A 7 3.82 42.61 -4.30
N ALA A 8 4.65 42.93 -5.30
CA ALA A 8 4.95 42.03 -6.42
C ALA A 8 5.58 40.72 -5.96
N ALA A 9 6.51 40.78 -5.00
CA ALA A 9 7.13 39.59 -4.43
C ALA A 9 6.13 38.72 -3.66
N GLN A 10 5.21 39.34 -2.90
CA GLN A 10 4.17 38.62 -2.16
C GLN A 10 3.19 37.89 -3.10
N TRP A 11 2.69 38.56 -4.15
CA TRP A 11 1.83 37.92 -5.15
C TRP A 11 2.52 36.77 -5.88
N ARG A 12 3.81 36.92 -6.22
CA ARG A 12 4.59 35.84 -6.83
C ARG A 12 4.78 34.65 -5.90
N ARG A 13 5.00 34.88 -4.59
CA ARG A 13 5.09 33.80 -3.59
C ARG A 13 3.76 33.06 -3.46
N LEU A 14 2.65 33.80 -3.39
CA LEU A 14 1.31 33.24 -3.33
C LEU A 14 1.01 32.37 -4.58
N ALA A 15 1.31 32.89 -5.77
CA ALA A 15 1.12 32.16 -7.01
C ALA A 15 1.95 30.87 -7.08
N ARG A 16 3.19 30.88 -6.54
CA ARG A 16 4.00 29.66 -6.40
C ARG A 16 3.33 28.66 -5.46
N HIS A 17 2.83 29.11 -4.32
CA HIS A 17 2.16 28.24 -3.36
C HIS A 17 0.91 27.58 -3.95
N VAL A 18 0.06 28.37 -4.61
CA VAL A 18 -1.13 27.87 -5.31
C VAL A 18 -0.73 26.90 -6.43
N SER A 19 0.25 27.24 -7.26
CA SER A 19 0.77 26.31 -8.30
C SER A 19 1.30 25.00 -7.71
N ALA A 20 2.02 25.04 -6.59
CA ALA A 20 2.55 23.86 -5.93
C ALA A 20 1.42 22.97 -5.39
N LYS A 21 0.41 23.56 -4.74
CA LYS A 21 -0.80 22.85 -4.27
C LYS A 21 -1.49 22.10 -5.41
N ILE A 22 -1.62 22.73 -6.58
CA ILE A 22 -2.25 22.13 -7.76
C ILE A 22 -1.38 21.03 -8.36
N ASN A 23 -0.07 21.26 -8.43
CA ASN A 23 0.88 20.28 -8.95
C ASN A 23 0.92 19.03 -8.06
N VAL A 24 0.88 19.20 -6.74
CA VAL A 24 0.77 18.11 -5.77
C VAL A 24 -0.56 17.37 -5.92
N ALA A 25 -1.66 18.09 -6.16
CA ALA A 25 -2.96 17.45 -6.39
C ALA A 25 -2.95 16.59 -7.67
N TRP A 26 -2.37 17.07 -8.76
CA TRP A 26 -2.20 16.29 -9.99
C TRP A 26 -1.28 15.08 -9.80
N TRP A 27 -0.19 15.25 -9.04
CA TRP A 27 0.70 14.15 -8.70
C TRP A 27 -0.02 13.06 -7.90
N LEU A 28 -0.78 13.44 -6.87
CA LEU A 28 -1.49 12.48 -6.04
C LEU A 28 -2.62 11.78 -6.79
N ASP A 29 -3.35 12.48 -7.66
CA ASP A 29 -4.40 11.89 -8.51
C ASP A 29 -3.83 10.86 -9.49
N LYS A 30 -2.62 11.11 -10.03
CA LYS A 30 -1.93 10.14 -10.90
C LYS A 30 -1.27 8.99 -10.14
N LEU A 31 -0.88 9.19 -8.89
CA LEU A 31 -0.31 8.15 -8.03
C LEU A 31 -1.38 7.22 -7.44
N ALA A 32 -2.59 7.74 -7.19
CA ALA A 32 -3.66 7.03 -6.50
C ALA A 32 -4.00 5.66 -7.13
N VAL A 33 -4.27 5.63 -8.43
CA VAL A 33 -4.66 4.41 -9.15
C VAL A 33 -3.54 3.35 -9.13
N PRO A 34 -2.30 3.64 -9.58
CA PRO A 34 -1.24 2.65 -9.56
C PRO A 34 -0.89 2.19 -8.13
N LEU A 35 -0.99 3.06 -7.12
CA LEU A 35 -0.75 2.71 -5.73
C LEU A 35 -1.76 1.66 -5.23
N VAL A 36 -3.04 1.84 -5.50
CA VAL A 36 -4.07 0.88 -5.08
C VAL A 36 -3.87 -0.46 -5.80
N VAL A 37 -3.65 -0.43 -7.11
CA VAL A 37 -3.43 -1.65 -7.90
C VAL A 37 -2.19 -2.42 -7.43
N SER A 38 -1.06 -1.74 -7.21
CA SER A 38 0.16 -2.38 -6.72
C SER A 38 0.02 -2.88 -5.29
N SER A 39 -0.71 -2.17 -4.42
CA SER A 39 -0.96 -2.63 -3.06
C SER A 39 -1.77 -3.92 -3.03
N LEU A 40 -2.76 -4.07 -3.93
CA LEU A 40 -3.59 -5.26 -4.05
C LEU A 40 -2.77 -6.45 -4.57
N ILE A 41 -2.02 -6.25 -5.66
CA ILE A 41 -1.14 -7.27 -6.23
C ILE A 41 -0.07 -7.67 -5.21
N GLY A 42 0.56 -6.69 -4.56
CA GLY A 42 1.57 -6.92 -3.53
C GLY A 42 1.02 -7.71 -2.34
N SER A 43 -0.18 -7.39 -1.87
CA SER A 43 -0.86 -8.15 -0.82
C SER A 43 -1.10 -9.61 -1.22
N CYS A 44 -1.58 -9.83 -2.45
CA CYS A 44 -1.78 -11.18 -2.98
C CYS A 44 -0.47 -11.98 -3.05
N LEU A 45 0.60 -11.36 -3.55
CA LEU A 45 1.94 -11.97 -3.63
C LEU A 45 2.52 -12.28 -2.25
N ILE A 46 2.35 -11.38 -1.27
CA ILE A 46 2.80 -11.61 0.11
C ILE A 46 2.06 -12.81 0.71
N LEU A 47 0.72 -12.89 0.54
CA LEU A 47 -0.05 -14.03 1.04
C LEU A 47 0.37 -15.34 0.38
N MET A 48 0.60 -15.35 -0.94
CA MET A 48 1.05 -16.53 -1.67
C MET A 48 2.45 -16.98 -1.23
N ALA A 49 3.38 -16.04 -1.09
CA ALA A 49 4.74 -16.34 -0.64
C ALA A 49 4.80 -16.74 0.85
N ARG A 50 3.95 -16.16 1.72
CA ARG A 50 3.78 -16.63 3.11
C ARG A 50 3.20 -18.03 3.22
N ARG A 51 2.46 -18.48 2.20
CA ARG A 51 1.90 -19.83 2.14
C ARG A 51 2.97 -20.88 1.81
N GLU A 52 3.90 -20.56 0.92
CA GLU A 52 4.91 -21.50 0.40
C GLU A 52 6.24 -21.46 1.16
N LEU A 53 6.59 -20.33 1.79
CA LEU A 53 7.86 -20.17 2.50
C LEU A 53 7.66 -20.25 4.01
N VAL A 54 8.28 -21.25 4.65
CA VAL A 54 8.33 -21.41 6.11
C VAL A 54 9.02 -20.20 6.78
N GLN A 55 10.04 -19.61 6.13
CA GLN A 55 10.72 -18.40 6.59
C GLN A 55 10.59 -17.26 5.56
N PHE A 56 9.68 -16.35 5.83
CA PHE A 56 9.43 -15.21 4.94
C PHE A 56 10.48 -14.10 5.12
N PRO A 57 11.24 -13.71 4.08
CA PRO A 57 12.30 -12.71 4.18
C PRO A 57 11.76 -11.28 4.18
N TRP A 58 11.19 -10.85 5.32
CA TRP A 58 10.57 -9.54 5.51
C TRP A 58 11.43 -8.37 5.03
N ALA A 59 12.71 -8.34 5.40
CA ALA A 59 13.61 -7.26 5.02
C ALA A 59 13.70 -7.05 3.50
N LYS A 60 13.84 -8.14 2.72
CA LYS A 60 13.92 -8.07 1.25
C LYS A 60 12.59 -7.58 0.66
N THR A 61 11.47 -8.08 1.18
CA THR A 61 10.14 -7.68 0.69
C THR A 61 9.83 -6.20 0.96
N ILE A 62 10.23 -5.69 2.14
CA ILE A 62 10.09 -4.27 2.49
C ILE A 62 10.97 -3.41 1.56
N ILE A 63 12.20 -3.83 1.29
CA ILE A 63 13.10 -3.10 0.38
C ILE A 63 12.52 -3.06 -1.04
N ILE A 64 12.08 -4.20 -1.58
CA ILE A 64 11.47 -4.28 -2.92
C ILE A 64 10.22 -3.41 -2.98
N GLY A 65 9.35 -3.47 -1.95
CA GLY A 65 8.17 -2.63 -1.84
C GLY A 65 8.49 -1.14 -1.84
N LEU A 66 9.53 -0.72 -1.09
CA LEU A 66 9.98 0.67 -1.04
C LEU A 66 10.50 1.16 -2.40
N VAL A 67 11.31 0.34 -3.08
CA VAL A 67 11.85 0.66 -4.42
C VAL A 67 10.73 0.79 -5.43
N LEU A 68 9.76 -0.12 -5.43
CA LEU A 68 8.58 -0.03 -6.30
C LEU A 68 7.74 1.21 -6.02
N LEU A 69 7.53 1.54 -4.74
CA LEU A 69 6.78 2.74 -4.33
C LEU A 69 7.49 4.03 -4.79
N LEU A 70 8.82 4.09 -4.63
CA LEU A 70 9.63 5.22 -5.14
C LEU A 70 9.55 5.33 -6.66
N GLY A 71 9.69 4.21 -7.38
CA GLY A 71 9.57 4.17 -8.83
C GLY A 71 8.20 4.63 -9.32
N MET A 72 7.13 4.19 -8.67
CA MET A 72 5.76 4.65 -8.94
C MET A 72 5.58 6.14 -8.66
N GLY A 73 6.12 6.64 -7.54
CA GLY A 73 6.09 8.05 -7.18
C GLY A 73 6.77 8.94 -8.24
N LEU A 74 7.94 8.52 -8.71
CA LEU A 74 8.71 9.20 -9.77
C LEU A 74 7.99 9.15 -11.12
N MET A 75 7.42 8.01 -11.47
CA MET A 75 6.66 7.85 -12.73
C MET A 75 5.39 8.72 -12.71
N ALA A 76 4.64 8.70 -11.61
CA ALA A 76 3.49 9.58 -11.42
C ALA A 76 3.88 11.06 -11.47
N TRP A 77 5.03 11.43 -10.92
CA TRP A 77 5.57 12.79 -11.01
C TRP A 77 5.87 13.19 -12.45
N TRP A 78 6.49 12.31 -13.22
CA TRP A 78 6.79 12.57 -14.63
C TRP A 78 5.53 12.72 -15.49
N LEU A 79 4.52 11.87 -15.28
CA LEU A 79 3.22 11.98 -15.96
C LEU A 79 2.47 13.25 -15.54
N ALA A 80 2.46 13.58 -14.24
CA ALA A 80 1.81 14.76 -13.71
C ALA A 80 2.49 16.06 -14.16
N ARG A 81 3.81 16.02 -14.41
CA ARG A 81 4.59 17.18 -14.88
C ARG A 81 4.03 17.80 -16.16
N ARG A 82 3.38 17.00 -17.02
CA ARG A 82 2.69 17.50 -18.23
C ARG A 82 1.49 18.40 -17.92
N HIS A 83 0.88 18.24 -16.75
CA HIS A 83 -0.29 18.98 -16.29
C HIS A 83 0.06 20.07 -15.26
N PHE A 84 1.35 20.27 -14.97
CA PHE A 84 1.77 21.26 -13.98
C PHE A 84 1.39 22.67 -14.42
N GLU A 85 0.81 23.40 -13.49
CA GLU A 85 0.41 24.77 -13.70
C GLU A 85 1.58 25.70 -13.40
N SER A 86 1.88 26.61 -14.33
CA SER A 86 2.91 27.61 -14.09
C SER A 86 2.42 28.67 -13.11
N PRO A 87 3.31 29.31 -12.33
CA PRO A 87 2.93 30.40 -11.42
C PRO A 87 2.22 31.55 -12.14
N ALA A 88 2.50 31.74 -13.44
CA ALA A 88 1.80 32.72 -14.27
C ALA A 88 0.32 32.36 -14.51
N ARG A 89 0.01 31.09 -14.76
CA ARG A 89 -1.39 30.63 -14.89
C ARG A 89 -2.12 30.68 -13.56
N ALA A 90 -1.43 30.37 -12.46
CA ALA A 90 -2.00 30.49 -11.12
C ALA A 90 -2.44 31.93 -10.81
N LEU A 91 -1.66 32.95 -11.20
CA LEU A 91 -2.06 34.37 -11.04
C LEU A 91 -3.35 34.69 -11.79
N VAL A 92 -3.49 34.24 -13.04
CA VAL A 92 -4.71 34.43 -13.85
C VAL A 92 -5.91 33.73 -13.19
N ARG A 93 -5.70 32.58 -12.57
CA ARG A 93 -6.78 31.88 -11.88
C ARG A 93 -7.22 32.60 -10.62
N ILE A 94 -6.27 33.07 -9.82
CA ILE A 94 -6.54 33.87 -8.62
C ILE A 94 -7.28 35.17 -9.00
N GLU A 95 -6.90 35.77 -10.12
CA GLU A 95 -7.59 36.93 -10.69
C GLU A 95 -9.02 36.61 -11.12
N ALA A 96 -9.25 35.45 -11.74
CA ALA A 96 -10.57 34.99 -12.13
C ALA A 96 -11.46 34.68 -10.91
N SER A 97 -10.93 33.99 -9.89
CA SER A 97 -11.68 33.65 -8.67
C SER A 97 -12.06 34.90 -7.87
N MET A 98 -11.13 35.85 -7.73
CA MET A 98 -11.36 37.11 -7.02
C MET A 98 -11.97 38.22 -7.90
N ARG A 99 -12.33 37.92 -9.15
CA ARG A 99 -12.93 38.86 -10.13
C ARG A 99 -12.14 40.16 -10.31
N MET A 100 -10.80 40.09 -10.27
CA MET A 100 -9.90 41.25 -10.25
C MET A 100 -9.69 41.94 -11.61
N ARG A 101 -10.56 41.72 -12.61
CA ARG A 101 -10.60 42.46 -13.90
C ARG A 101 -9.23 42.71 -14.57
N ASN A 102 -8.40 41.69 -14.75
CA ASN A 102 -7.08 41.79 -15.39
C ASN A 102 -6.03 42.66 -14.67
N THR A 103 -6.25 43.10 -13.43
CA THR A 103 -5.27 43.88 -12.66
C THR A 103 -3.97 43.13 -12.36
N LEU A 104 -3.99 41.83 -12.07
CA LEU A 104 -2.78 41.03 -11.80
C LEU A 104 -2.02 40.72 -13.08
N SER A 105 -2.73 40.40 -14.16
CA SER A 105 -2.14 40.16 -15.48
C SER A 105 -1.52 41.44 -16.06
N ALA A 106 -2.18 42.58 -15.92
CA ALA A 106 -1.68 43.89 -16.34
C ALA A 106 -0.48 44.35 -15.50
N ALA A 107 -0.50 44.11 -14.18
CA ALA A 107 0.63 44.44 -13.31
C ALA A 107 1.88 43.61 -13.61
N LYS A 108 1.71 42.35 -14.01
CA LYS A 108 2.82 41.51 -14.49
C LYS A 108 3.46 42.05 -15.77
N GLN A 109 2.67 42.64 -16.67
CA GLN A 109 3.15 43.26 -17.91
C GLN A 109 3.68 44.69 -17.71
N GLY A 110 3.61 45.23 -16.49
CA GLY A 110 4.06 46.58 -16.16
C GLY A 110 3.09 47.69 -16.57
N VAL A 111 1.85 47.34 -16.96
CA VAL A 111 0.83 48.31 -17.42
C VAL A 111 0.14 48.98 -16.23
N THR A 112 -0.05 48.25 -15.13
CA THR A 112 -0.68 48.76 -13.89
C THR A 112 0.21 48.50 -12.67
N PRO A 113 0.08 49.29 -11.59
CA PRO A 113 0.75 48.98 -10.33
C PRO A 113 0.20 47.67 -9.72
N TRP A 114 1.03 46.97 -8.94
CA TRP A 114 0.58 45.79 -8.20
C TRP A 114 -0.44 46.18 -7.13
N PRO A 115 -1.59 45.49 -7.02
CA PRO A 115 -2.58 45.75 -5.98
C PRO A 115 -2.06 45.28 -4.61
N ASN A 116 -2.53 45.92 -3.54
CA ASN A 116 -2.27 45.48 -2.17
C ASN A 116 -2.88 44.10 -1.92
N LEU A 117 -2.24 43.26 -1.09
CA LEU A 117 -2.78 41.95 -0.72
C LEU A 117 -4.06 42.12 0.12
N PRO A 118 -5.19 41.50 -0.26
CA PRO A 118 -6.37 41.44 0.60
C PRO A 118 -6.14 40.47 1.77
N GLU A 119 -6.83 40.68 2.90
CA GLU A 119 -6.73 39.81 4.09
C GLU A 119 -7.16 38.36 3.83
N THR A 120 -8.12 38.17 2.92
CA THR A 120 -8.59 36.83 2.50
C THR A 120 -8.37 36.64 1.01
N ILE A 121 -7.63 35.58 0.67
CA ILE A 121 -7.31 35.23 -0.72
C ILE A 121 -8.08 33.98 -1.10
N ASP A 122 -9.01 34.12 -2.07
CA ASP A 122 -9.70 32.97 -2.65
C ASP A 122 -8.92 32.48 -3.87
N ASP A 123 -8.25 31.34 -3.74
CA ASP A 123 -7.51 30.69 -4.83
C ASP A 123 -8.40 29.85 -5.77
N GLY A 124 -9.71 29.80 -5.50
CA GLY A 124 -10.69 29.00 -6.24
C GLY A 124 -10.48 27.49 -6.11
N THR A 125 -9.60 27.02 -5.23
CA THR A 125 -9.25 25.61 -5.08
C THR A 125 -9.58 25.06 -3.69
N ARG A 126 -10.54 24.14 -3.65
CA ARG A 126 -10.87 23.40 -2.43
C ARG A 126 -10.27 22.01 -2.48
N TRP A 127 -9.57 21.63 -1.41
CA TRP A 127 -8.99 20.30 -1.31
C TRP A 127 -10.09 19.29 -0.99
N ARG A 128 -10.34 18.36 -1.91
CA ARG A 128 -11.30 17.27 -1.71
C ARG A 128 -10.59 16.11 -1.02
N TRP A 129 -10.35 16.26 0.28
CA TRP A 129 -9.64 15.30 1.11
C TRP A 129 -10.17 13.87 0.99
N SER A 130 -11.48 13.68 0.83
CA SER A 130 -12.06 12.34 0.64
C SER A 130 -11.52 11.62 -0.60
N ARG A 131 -11.39 12.32 -1.73
CA ARG A 131 -10.85 11.75 -2.98
C ARG A 131 -9.35 11.48 -2.89
N LEU A 132 -8.63 12.25 -2.08
CA LEU A 132 -7.17 12.16 -1.92
C LEU A 132 -6.77 11.08 -0.90
N LEU A 133 -7.53 10.95 0.20
CA LEU A 133 -7.27 10.00 1.27
C LEU A 133 -7.80 8.60 0.99
N ALA A 134 -8.91 8.46 0.25
CA ALA A 134 -9.48 7.16 -0.10
C ALA A 134 -8.46 6.15 -0.68
N PRO A 135 -7.66 6.50 -1.71
CA PRO A 135 -6.69 5.54 -2.27
C PRO A 135 -5.55 5.20 -1.30
N LEU A 136 -5.12 6.15 -0.47
CA LEU A 136 -4.09 5.91 0.56
C LEU A 136 -4.60 4.95 1.63
N LEU A 137 -5.82 5.20 2.14
CA LEU A 137 -6.46 4.33 3.12
C LEU A 137 -6.72 2.94 2.56
N ALA A 138 -7.16 2.83 1.30
CA ALA A 138 -7.34 1.55 0.63
C ALA A 138 -6.03 0.76 0.54
N ALA A 139 -4.93 1.41 0.15
CA ALA A 139 -3.62 0.75 0.05
C ALA A 139 -3.12 0.26 1.42
N VAL A 140 -3.28 1.06 2.46
CA VAL A 140 -2.95 0.66 3.85
C VAL A 140 -3.82 -0.50 4.29
N LEU A 141 -5.11 -0.47 3.99
CA LEU A 141 -6.04 -1.54 4.34
C LEU A 141 -5.67 -2.85 3.65
N PHE A 142 -5.35 -2.83 2.34
CA PHE A 142 -4.92 -4.04 1.62
C PHE A 142 -3.65 -4.63 2.22
N LEU A 143 -2.60 -3.84 2.42
CA LEU A 143 -1.35 -4.32 3.02
C LEU A 143 -1.55 -4.78 4.46
N GLY A 144 -2.39 -4.07 5.23
CA GLY A 144 -2.76 -4.44 6.60
C GLY A 144 -3.48 -5.79 6.65
N THR A 145 -4.47 -6.01 5.77
CA THR A 145 -5.16 -7.29 5.70
C THR A 145 -4.21 -8.43 5.38
N SER A 146 -3.21 -8.23 4.53
CA SER A 146 -2.20 -9.24 4.22
C SER A 146 -1.35 -9.67 5.43
N LEU A 147 -1.16 -8.78 6.41
CA LEU A 147 -0.42 -9.05 7.63
C LEU A 147 -1.27 -9.81 8.65
N PHE A 148 -2.51 -9.32 8.86
CA PHE A 148 -3.42 -9.84 9.87
C PHE A 148 -4.15 -11.12 9.44
N LEU A 149 -4.23 -11.44 8.15
CA LEU A 149 -4.80 -12.71 7.71
C LEU A 149 -3.90 -13.86 8.18
N PRO A 150 -4.39 -14.77 9.04
CA PRO A 150 -3.63 -15.95 9.42
C PRO A 150 -3.62 -16.90 8.21
N VAL A 151 -2.48 -16.95 7.52
CA VAL A 151 -2.25 -17.94 6.47
C VAL A 151 -1.53 -19.10 7.13
N SER A 152 -2.17 -20.27 7.17
CA SER A 152 -1.48 -21.52 7.50
C SER A 152 -0.39 -21.72 6.46
N ALA A 153 0.87 -21.61 6.86
CA ALA A 153 1.98 -22.08 6.04
C ALA A 153 1.68 -23.54 5.69
N ARG A 154 1.93 -23.92 4.44
CA ARG A 154 1.98 -25.34 4.12
C ARG A 154 3.17 -25.88 4.90
N THR A 155 2.91 -26.45 6.07
CA THR A 155 3.92 -27.24 6.77
C THR A 155 4.32 -28.30 5.77
N ASP A 156 5.59 -28.32 5.38
CA ASP A 156 6.14 -29.55 4.83
C ASP A 156 5.76 -30.65 5.82
N SER A 157 5.13 -31.69 5.33
CA SER A 157 4.62 -32.82 6.11
C SER A 157 5.75 -33.63 6.79
N GLY A 158 6.90 -33.03 7.06
CA GLY A 158 8.14 -33.68 7.50
C GLY A 158 8.80 -33.10 8.76
N GLU A 159 8.25 -32.07 9.42
CA GLU A 159 8.83 -31.50 10.65
C GLU A 159 7.81 -31.36 11.81
N GLY A 160 6.79 -32.22 11.84
CA GLY A 160 6.19 -32.60 13.12
C GLY A 160 7.13 -33.59 13.83
N PRO A 161 7.02 -33.78 15.17
CA PRO A 161 7.47 -35.04 15.74
C PRO A 161 6.90 -36.16 14.88
N LEU A 162 7.66 -37.21 14.62
CA LEU A 162 7.14 -38.46 14.06
C LEU A 162 6.14 -39.05 15.08
N ASP A 163 5.01 -38.37 15.25
CA ASP A 163 3.86 -38.88 15.95
C ASP A 163 3.32 -39.93 14.99
N GLU A 164 3.54 -41.17 15.38
CA GLU A 164 3.14 -42.33 14.58
C GLU A 164 1.72 -42.12 14.09
N PRO A 165 1.45 -42.42 12.81
CA PRO A 165 0.19 -41.99 12.23
C PRO A 165 -0.93 -42.64 13.04
N GLN A 166 -1.95 -41.86 13.39
CA GLN A 166 -3.05 -42.28 14.27
C GLN A 166 -3.58 -43.72 13.99
N PRO A 167 -3.66 -44.19 12.73
CA PRO A 167 -4.04 -45.57 12.44
C PRO A 167 -3.16 -46.66 13.08
N TRP A 168 -1.86 -46.42 13.28
CA TRP A 168 -0.97 -47.38 13.97
C TRP A 168 -1.28 -47.46 15.47
N LYS A 169 -1.60 -46.33 16.11
CA LYS A 169 -2.01 -46.30 17.52
C LYS A 169 -3.34 -47.01 17.73
N ASP A 170 -4.28 -46.84 16.80
CA ASP A 170 -5.58 -47.51 16.84
C ASP A 170 -5.42 -49.03 16.65
N LEU A 171 -4.61 -49.47 15.69
CA LEU A 171 -4.32 -50.90 15.47
C LEU A 171 -3.57 -51.54 16.66
N GLN A 172 -2.65 -50.81 17.30
CA GLN A 172 -1.92 -51.33 18.46
C GLN A 172 -2.83 -51.46 19.69
N ALA A 173 -3.79 -50.54 19.86
CA ALA A 173 -4.83 -50.65 20.89
C ALA A 173 -5.78 -51.83 20.62
N ASP A 174 -6.16 -52.06 19.36
CA ASP A 174 -7.01 -53.20 18.98
C ASP A 174 -6.30 -54.56 19.20
N ILE A 175 -5.00 -54.67 18.86
CA ILE A 175 -4.20 -55.88 19.13
C ILE A 175 -4.08 -56.14 20.65
N ALA A 176 -3.88 -55.09 21.45
CA ALA A 176 -3.81 -55.21 22.90
C ALA A 176 -5.14 -55.68 23.52
N ALA A 177 -6.27 -55.14 23.03
CA ALA A 177 -7.61 -55.59 23.46
C ALA A 177 -7.87 -57.06 23.11
N LEU A 178 -7.44 -57.52 21.93
CA LEU A 178 -7.58 -58.92 21.51
C LEU A 178 -6.72 -59.89 22.34
N GLY A 179 -5.56 -59.43 22.84
CA GLY A 179 -4.73 -60.17 23.79
C GLY A 179 -5.34 -60.26 25.19
N GLU A 180 -6.00 -59.19 25.65
CA GLU A 180 -6.68 -59.15 26.95
C GLU A 180 -7.93 -60.04 26.99
N ASP A 181 -8.68 -60.10 25.88
CA ASP A 181 -9.87 -60.96 25.75
C ASP A 181 -9.54 -62.46 25.60
N ASN A 182 -8.26 -62.85 25.48
CA ASN A 182 -7.75 -64.23 25.44
C ASN A 182 -8.42 -65.14 24.37
N THR A 183 -9.11 -64.53 23.41
CA THR A 183 -9.91 -65.19 22.37
C THR A 183 -9.11 -65.62 21.15
N VAL A 184 -7.84 -65.22 21.05
CA VAL A 184 -6.98 -65.46 19.89
C VAL A 184 -5.68 -66.16 20.34
N GLN A 185 -5.20 -67.11 19.53
CA GLN A 185 -3.96 -67.84 19.80
C GLN A 185 -2.76 -66.89 19.80
N GLU A 186 -1.89 -66.98 20.82
CA GLU A 186 -0.72 -66.10 21.03
C GLU A 186 0.19 -65.99 19.79
N GLU A 187 0.26 -67.04 18.98
CA GLU A 187 1.06 -67.09 17.75
C GLU A 187 0.56 -66.08 16.68
N TYR A 188 -0.75 -65.86 16.59
CA TYR A 188 -1.35 -64.90 15.66
C TYR A 188 -1.18 -63.45 16.10
N LEU A 189 -1.21 -63.18 17.41
CA LEU A 189 -0.95 -61.84 17.94
C LEU A 189 0.49 -61.41 17.64
N LYS A 190 1.43 -62.35 17.78
CA LYS A 190 2.85 -62.13 17.47
C LYS A 190 3.11 -61.89 15.98
N GLU A 191 2.41 -62.60 15.09
CA GLU A 191 2.50 -62.36 13.64
C GLU A 191 1.98 -60.97 13.26
N LEU A 192 0.92 -60.48 13.91
CA LEU A 192 0.37 -59.15 13.67
C LEU A 192 1.30 -58.03 14.16
N GLU A 193 1.93 -58.20 15.31
CA GLU A 193 2.93 -57.27 15.84
C GLU A 193 4.16 -57.20 14.91
N ASP A 194 4.68 -58.36 14.48
CA ASP A 194 5.81 -58.43 13.54
C ASP A 194 5.49 -57.76 12.19
N ARG A 195 4.26 -57.91 11.68
CA ARG A 195 3.84 -57.23 10.44
C ARG A 195 3.68 -55.72 10.62
N LEU A 196 3.25 -55.27 11.79
CA LEU A 196 3.13 -53.85 12.10
C LEU A 196 4.52 -53.20 12.22
N ASP A 197 5.49 -53.90 12.81
CA ASP A 197 6.89 -53.46 12.88
C ASP A 197 7.60 -53.46 11.52
N GLN A 198 7.25 -54.38 10.61
CA GLN A 198 7.75 -54.34 9.22
C GLN A 198 7.23 -53.16 8.40
N LEU A 199 6.11 -52.56 8.80
CA LEU A 199 5.47 -51.44 8.10
C LEU A 199 5.84 -50.06 8.67
N ARG A 200 6.57 -50.04 9.80
CA ARG A 200 7.14 -48.83 10.42
C ARG A 200 8.47 -48.48 9.72
#